data_AF-A0A377GD64-F1
#
_entry.id   AF-A0A377GD64-F1
#
_cell.length_a   1.000
_cell.length_b   1.000
_cell.length_c   1.000
_cell.angle_alpha   90.00
_cell.angle_beta   90.00
_cell.angle_gamma   90.00
#
_symmetry.space_group_name_H-M   'P 1'
#
loop_
_entity.id
_entity.type
_entity.pdbx_description
1 polymer ?
#
loop_
_entity_poly.entity_id
_entity_poly.type
_entity_poly.pdbx_seq_one_letter_code
_entity_poly.pdbx_strand_id
1 'polypeptide(L)'
;MRFKIEETRDANIFIYGKMTPEETNLILFSKAECLNSQSASQISQVRENGRLWLIRESRVEGLLTVQSISWKKDVGRWRQDMPQRYMLSNFKGWVVNNANPESAEFSFVADSVGGIIKMTDENTQPHLPGLLKILSENGYHVNNRVNPQIGQETRLKGYTTYRTNATIPQQEHPGSKLESTRVNFPEGILIACSCLLTAVKTGQIKVMKDPVTLVQDGISYERSTLLEKYPNLEEGKHFYPNVRLKTIINYLSATSLSPDEYWEKLQKVEEDIKDPILLTVMEEPLLSPSGHSYEKSSIEKWIKSQQGDLPTLSNTTPIPDPMTGENIRGKTLAHNLNLKKFIKAWPDFYLDLEYQRAINSSSKTPLM
;
A
#
# COMPACT_ATOMS: atom_id res chain seq x y z
N MET A 1 -16.09 8.53 -11.55
CA MET A 1 -14.92 8.78 -10.68
C MET A 1 -14.08 7.49 -10.64
N ARG A 2 -13.07 7.37 -11.51
CA ARG A 2 -12.10 6.27 -11.52
C ARG A 2 -10.76 6.87 -11.12
N PHE A 3 -10.07 6.25 -10.16
CA PHE A 3 -8.66 6.51 -9.90
C PHE A 3 -7.91 6.24 -11.21
N LYS A 4 -7.26 7.26 -11.79
CA LYS A 4 -6.37 7.07 -12.93
C LYS A 4 -5.04 6.60 -12.38
N ILE A 5 -4.93 5.30 -12.15
CA ILE A 5 -3.65 4.61 -12.29
C ILE A 5 -3.22 4.89 -13.73
N GLU A 6 -1.97 5.27 -13.97
CA GLU A 6 -1.45 5.26 -15.33
C GLU A 6 -1.72 3.87 -15.93
N GLU A 7 -2.67 3.82 -16.85
CA GLU A 7 -3.00 2.64 -17.63
C GLU A 7 -1.80 2.36 -18.52
N THR A 8 -0.82 1.66 -17.94
CA THR A 8 0.16 0.91 -18.71
C THR A 8 -0.64 -0.11 -19.52
N ARG A 9 -0.64 0.11 -20.85
CA ARG A 9 -1.18 -0.86 -21.80
C ARG A 9 -0.46 -2.19 -21.51
N ASP A 10 -1.26 -3.23 -21.30
CA ASP A 10 -0.87 -4.63 -21.10
C ASP A 10 -0.07 -4.96 -19.85
N ALA A 11 -0.72 -5.42 -18.77
CA ALA A 11 -0.02 -6.29 -17.81
C ALA A 11 -0.98 -7.12 -16.94
N ASN A 12 -1.64 -8.12 -17.51
CA ASN A 12 -1.97 -9.30 -16.69
C ASN A 12 -0.63 -9.87 -16.19
N ILE A 13 -0.26 -9.76 -14.91
CA ILE A 13 0.90 -10.49 -14.38
C ILE A 13 0.45 -11.90 -14.07
N PHE A 14 1.10 -12.86 -14.69
CA PHE A 14 0.91 -14.27 -14.39
C PHE A 14 2.11 -14.76 -13.58
N ILE A 15 1.81 -15.26 -12.38
CA ILE A 15 2.80 -15.79 -11.44
C ILE A 15 2.82 -17.30 -11.60
N TYR A 16 4.00 -17.88 -11.78
CA TYR A 16 4.17 -19.33 -11.74
C TYR A 16 3.95 -19.85 -10.31
N GLY A 17 3.48 -21.10 -10.18
CA GLY A 17 3.47 -21.79 -8.90
C GLY A 17 4.87 -21.97 -8.30
N LYS A 18 4.96 -22.67 -7.17
CA LYS A 18 6.26 -23.01 -6.56
C LYS A 18 7.08 -23.85 -7.54
N MET A 19 8.28 -23.37 -7.86
CA MET A 19 9.24 -24.05 -8.73
C MET A 19 10.65 -23.95 -8.15
N THR A 20 11.52 -24.85 -8.61
CA THR A 20 12.95 -24.81 -8.28
C THR A 20 13.69 -23.74 -9.08
N PRO A 21 14.82 -23.23 -8.58
CA PRO A 21 15.71 -22.39 -9.37
C PRO A 21 16.11 -23.04 -10.69
N GLU A 22 16.33 -24.36 -10.68
CA GLU A 22 16.72 -25.15 -11.84
C GLU A 22 15.61 -25.20 -12.90
N GLU A 23 14.38 -25.53 -12.50
CA GLU A 23 13.18 -25.51 -13.37
C GLU A 23 12.96 -24.12 -13.97
N THR A 24 13.09 -23.09 -13.13
CA THR A 24 12.91 -21.70 -13.56
C THR A 24 13.97 -21.28 -14.58
N ASN A 25 15.23 -21.66 -14.35
CA ASN A 25 16.31 -21.37 -15.27
C ASN A 25 16.10 -22.08 -16.62
N LEU A 26 15.68 -23.35 -16.60
CA LEU A 26 15.38 -24.10 -17.83
C LEU A 26 14.34 -23.37 -18.69
N ILE A 27 13.28 -22.83 -18.08
CA ILE A 27 12.26 -22.04 -18.79
C ILE A 27 12.88 -20.78 -19.41
N LEU A 28 13.67 -20.03 -18.65
CA LEU A 28 14.28 -18.77 -19.10
C LEU A 28 15.28 -19.00 -20.25
N PHE A 29 16.18 -19.98 -20.12
CA PHE A 29 17.15 -20.30 -21.17
C PHE A 29 16.47 -20.85 -22.43
N SER A 30 15.48 -21.74 -22.28
CA SER A 30 14.69 -22.25 -23.41
C SER A 30 13.96 -21.12 -24.15
N LYS A 31 13.43 -20.13 -23.42
CA LYS A 31 12.81 -18.95 -24.03
C LYS A 31 13.82 -18.10 -24.79
N ALA A 32 15.02 -17.93 -24.26
CA ALA A 32 16.10 -17.21 -24.93
C ALA A 32 16.53 -17.88 -26.24
N GLU A 33 16.64 -19.22 -26.24
CA GLU A 33 16.94 -20.02 -27.44
C GLU A 33 15.81 -19.94 -28.48
N CYS A 34 14.56 -20.00 -28.02
CA CYS A 34 13.39 -19.83 -28.87
C CYS A 34 13.35 -18.43 -29.51
N LEU A 35 13.67 -17.37 -28.77
CA LEU A 35 13.72 -16.00 -29.31
C LEU A 35 14.87 -15.83 -30.32
N ASN A 36 16.00 -16.48 -30.11
CA ASN A 36 17.13 -16.46 -31.03
C ASN A 36 16.78 -17.07 -32.39
N SER A 37 15.89 -18.07 -32.42
CA SER A 37 15.47 -18.74 -33.65
C SER A 37 14.28 -18.07 -34.35
N GLN A 38 13.43 -17.34 -33.62
CA GLN A 38 12.19 -16.78 -34.15
C GLN A 38 12.28 -15.30 -34.55
N SER A 39 13.07 -14.47 -33.85
CA SER A 39 13.09 -13.02 -34.12
C SER A 39 14.40 -12.35 -33.68
N ALA A 40 15.25 -12.06 -34.67
CA ALA A 40 16.53 -11.39 -34.46
C ALA A 40 16.38 -9.97 -33.88
N SER A 41 15.30 -9.25 -34.22
CA SER A 41 15.06 -7.89 -33.71
C SER A 41 14.64 -7.90 -32.24
N GLN A 42 13.78 -8.84 -31.82
CA GLN A 42 13.34 -8.95 -30.43
C GLN A 42 14.48 -9.35 -29.50
N ILE A 43 15.29 -10.35 -29.88
CA ILE A 43 16.42 -10.76 -29.04
C ILE A 43 17.52 -9.68 -28.98
N SER A 44 17.71 -8.90 -30.05
CA SER A 44 18.68 -7.80 -30.04
C SER A 44 18.30 -6.72 -29.02
N GLN A 45 17.01 -6.38 -28.93
CA GLN A 45 16.51 -5.44 -27.90
C GLN A 45 16.73 -5.96 -26.48
N VAL A 46 16.50 -7.25 -26.22
CA VAL A 46 16.76 -7.83 -24.89
C VAL A 46 18.26 -7.93 -24.60
N ARG A 47 19.10 -8.20 -25.61
CA ARG A 47 20.57 -8.28 -25.44
C ARG A 47 21.24 -6.94 -25.20
N GLU A 48 20.68 -5.85 -25.73
CA GLU A 48 21.31 -4.54 -25.63
C GLU A 48 21.24 -3.99 -24.21
N ASN A 49 20.10 -4.09 -23.52
CA ASN A 49 19.87 -3.54 -22.17
C ASN A 49 18.76 -4.27 -21.36
N GLY A 50 18.29 -5.44 -21.81
CA GLY A 50 17.17 -6.16 -21.19
C GLY A 50 17.59 -7.35 -20.33
N ARG A 51 16.65 -7.82 -19.51
CA ARG A 51 16.69 -9.12 -18.83
C ARG A 51 15.46 -9.91 -19.25
N LEU A 52 15.61 -11.20 -19.55
CA LEU A 52 14.44 -12.09 -19.57
C LEU A 52 14.15 -12.49 -18.13
N TRP A 53 12.91 -12.40 -17.72
CA TRP A 53 12.55 -12.65 -16.33
C TRP A 53 11.18 -13.30 -16.20
N LEU A 54 10.99 -14.00 -15.08
CA LEU A 54 9.68 -14.50 -14.68
C LEU A 54 9.51 -14.35 -13.17
N ILE A 55 8.26 -14.39 -12.73
CA ILE A 55 7.90 -14.31 -11.33
C ILE A 55 7.21 -15.61 -10.91
N ARG A 56 7.60 -16.13 -9.75
CA ARG A 56 7.05 -17.35 -9.18
C ARG A 56 6.79 -17.21 -7.70
N GLU A 57 5.98 -18.10 -7.16
CA GLU A 57 5.90 -18.27 -5.71
C GLU A 57 7.30 -18.57 -5.14
N SER A 58 7.65 -17.86 -4.08
CA SER A 58 8.90 -18.12 -3.36
C SER A 58 8.80 -19.45 -2.61
N ARG A 59 9.96 -20.08 -2.41
CA ARG A 59 10.09 -21.20 -1.46
C ARG A 59 9.99 -20.70 -0.01
N VAL A 60 10.23 -19.42 0.21
CA VAL A 60 9.95 -18.72 1.47
C VAL A 60 8.48 -18.33 1.46
N GLU A 61 7.73 -18.80 2.45
CA GLU A 61 6.30 -18.56 2.52
C GLU A 61 5.96 -17.06 2.56
N GLY A 62 4.97 -16.63 1.78
CA GLY A 62 4.50 -15.25 1.74
C GLY A 62 5.28 -14.30 0.81
N LEU A 63 6.33 -14.78 0.14
CA LEU A 63 7.15 -13.98 -0.79
C LEU A 63 6.94 -14.41 -2.24
N LEU A 64 7.25 -13.51 -3.18
CA LEU A 64 7.45 -13.81 -4.59
C LEU A 64 8.95 -13.84 -4.89
N THR A 65 9.37 -14.68 -5.83
CA THR A 65 10.74 -14.67 -6.36
C THR A 65 10.70 -14.31 -7.83
N VAL A 66 11.48 -13.29 -8.19
CA VAL A 66 11.81 -12.97 -9.57
C VAL A 66 13.15 -13.60 -9.89
N GLN A 67 13.17 -14.39 -10.96
CA GLN A 67 14.40 -14.90 -11.54
C GLN A 67 14.58 -14.33 -12.93
N SER A 68 15.82 -14.01 -13.27
CA SER A 68 16.15 -13.45 -14.56
C SER A 68 17.47 -13.99 -15.12
N ILE A 69 17.60 -13.86 -16.43
CA ILE A 69 18.84 -14.05 -17.15
C ILE A 69 19.16 -12.76 -17.93
N SER A 70 20.44 -12.42 -17.96
CA SER A 70 20.97 -11.26 -18.69
C SER A 70 22.02 -11.69 -19.72
N TRP A 71 22.07 -11.01 -20.85
CA TRP A 71 23.11 -11.27 -21.86
C TRP A 71 24.41 -10.61 -21.46
N LYS A 72 25.48 -11.40 -21.35
CA LYS A 72 26.81 -10.91 -21.01
C LYS A 72 27.64 -10.75 -22.28
N LYS A 73 27.80 -9.49 -22.72
CA LYS A 73 28.47 -9.10 -23.97
C LYS A 73 29.94 -9.55 -23.99
N ASP A 74 30.59 -9.52 -22.84
CA ASP A 74 31.97 -9.96 -22.59
C ASP A 74 32.21 -11.45 -22.88
N VAL A 75 31.21 -12.30 -22.61
CA VAL A 75 31.31 -13.76 -22.78
C VAL A 75 30.38 -14.32 -23.86
N GLY A 76 29.64 -13.45 -24.56
CA GLY A 76 28.74 -13.83 -25.65
C GLY A 76 27.68 -14.87 -25.26
N ARG A 77 27.23 -14.88 -24.00
CA ARG A 77 26.25 -15.87 -23.51
C ARG A 77 25.27 -15.29 -22.49
N TRP A 78 24.12 -15.94 -22.37
CA TRP A 78 23.16 -15.68 -21.29
C TRP A 78 23.74 -16.14 -19.96
N ARG A 79 23.56 -15.34 -18.92
CA ARG A 79 23.95 -15.67 -17.55
C ARG A 79 22.76 -15.51 -16.63
N GLN A 80 22.64 -16.42 -15.67
CA GLN A 80 21.69 -16.30 -14.57
C GLN A 80 22.06 -15.13 -13.65
N ASP A 81 21.07 -14.28 -13.38
CA ASP A 81 21.17 -13.23 -12.36
C ASP A 81 20.78 -13.79 -10.97
N MET A 82 21.22 -13.11 -9.91
CA MET A 82 20.85 -13.50 -8.55
C MET A 82 19.32 -13.34 -8.38
N PRO A 83 18.59 -14.38 -7.93
CA PRO A 83 17.15 -14.29 -7.71
C PRO A 83 16.82 -13.19 -6.71
N GLN A 84 15.79 -12.39 -7.01
CA GLN A 84 15.31 -11.35 -6.11
C GLN A 84 13.99 -11.77 -5.49
N ARG A 85 13.90 -11.66 -4.17
CA ARG A 85 12.73 -11.98 -3.36
C ARG A 85 11.99 -10.70 -3.00
N TYR A 86 10.70 -10.71 -3.30
CA TYR A 86 9.77 -9.62 -3.07
C TYR A 86 8.80 -10.01 -1.96
N MET A 87 8.68 -9.13 -0.99
CA MET A 87 7.88 -9.28 0.21
C MET A 87 6.81 -8.20 0.21
N LEU A 88 5.56 -8.60 0.40
CA LEU A 88 4.48 -7.65 0.58
C LEU A 88 4.42 -7.24 2.06
N SER A 89 4.38 -5.95 2.33
CA SER A 89 4.45 -5.38 3.68
C SER A 89 3.25 -4.53 4.05
N ASN A 90 2.99 -4.39 5.35
CA ASN A 90 1.88 -3.60 5.87
C ASN A 90 2.05 -2.08 5.70
N PHE A 91 3.28 -1.58 5.62
CA PHE A 91 3.55 -0.14 5.59
C PHE A 91 4.07 0.37 4.26
N LYS A 92 4.83 -0.43 3.51
CA LYS A 92 5.47 0.03 2.26
C LYS A 92 4.93 -0.64 1.01
N GLY A 93 4.01 -1.61 1.14
CA GLY A 93 3.60 -2.44 0.01
C GLY A 93 4.70 -3.41 -0.38
N TRP A 94 4.96 -3.60 -1.67
CA TRP A 94 6.03 -4.52 -2.11
C TRP A 94 7.41 -3.95 -1.84
N VAL A 95 8.29 -4.76 -1.24
CA VAL A 95 9.71 -4.43 -0.98
C VAL A 95 10.61 -5.62 -1.33
N VAL A 96 11.90 -5.37 -1.59
CA VAL A 96 12.89 -6.43 -1.81
C VAL A 96 13.43 -6.91 -0.45
N ASN A 97 13.44 -8.22 -0.22
CA ASN A 97 14.08 -8.83 0.95
C ASN A 97 14.81 -10.13 0.53
N ASN A 98 16.10 -10.00 0.24
CA ASN A 98 16.95 -11.10 -0.21
C ASN A 98 17.69 -11.81 0.93
N ALA A 99 17.57 -11.35 2.17
CA ALA A 99 18.24 -11.93 3.32
C ALA A 99 17.80 -13.39 3.57
N ASN A 100 18.64 -14.19 4.23
CA ASN A 100 18.26 -15.56 4.61
C ASN A 100 17.02 -15.50 5.53
N PRO A 101 15.93 -16.25 5.26
CA PRO A 101 14.71 -16.21 6.08
C PRO A 101 14.91 -16.46 7.57
N GLU A 102 15.99 -17.15 7.94
CA GLU A 102 16.35 -17.45 9.34
C GLU A 102 17.29 -16.41 9.94
N SER A 103 17.73 -15.39 9.19
CA SER A 103 18.66 -14.38 9.68
C SER A 103 17.96 -13.21 10.37
N ALA A 104 18.66 -12.60 11.33
CA ALA A 104 18.21 -11.38 11.98
C ALA A 104 17.99 -10.22 10.99
N GLU A 105 18.75 -10.17 9.90
CA GLU A 105 18.59 -9.18 8.83
C GLU A 105 17.23 -9.30 8.14
N PHE A 106 16.76 -10.53 7.87
CA PHE A 106 15.45 -10.75 7.27
C PHE A 106 14.33 -10.24 8.18
N SER A 107 14.40 -10.60 9.47
CA SER A 107 13.43 -10.13 10.48
C SER A 107 13.47 -8.62 10.65
N PHE A 108 14.67 -8.01 10.68
CA PHE A 108 14.82 -6.57 10.77
C PHE A 108 14.16 -5.84 9.60
N VAL A 109 14.40 -6.30 8.36
CA VAL A 109 13.74 -5.73 7.18
C VAL A 109 12.23 -5.90 7.29
N ALA A 110 11.73 -7.11 7.62
CA ALA A 110 10.31 -7.37 7.77
C ALA A 110 9.65 -6.47 8.82
N ASP A 111 10.23 -6.36 10.01
CA ASP A 111 9.69 -5.57 11.12
C ASP A 111 9.69 -4.07 10.79
N SER A 112 10.75 -3.58 10.13
CA SER A 112 10.86 -2.16 9.74
C SER A 112 9.75 -1.71 8.78
N VAL A 113 9.22 -2.63 7.97
CA VAL A 113 8.13 -2.37 7.02
C VAL A 113 6.75 -2.84 7.50
N GLY A 114 6.64 -3.24 8.78
CA GLY A 114 5.37 -3.60 9.41
C GLY A 114 4.99 -5.07 9.31
N GLY A 115 5.96 -5.93 9.06
CA GLY A 115 5.78 -7.37 8.93
C GLY A 115 5.34 -7.80 7.54
N ILE A 116 5.29 -9.11 7.38
CA ILE A 116 4.99 -9.79 6.11
C ILE A 116 3.48 -10.01 5.97
N ILE A 117 2.91 -9.53 4.87
CA ILE A 117 1.56 -9.90 4.46
C ILE A 117 1.66 -11.18 3.64
N LYS A 118 1.21 -12.30 4.22
CA LYS A 118 1.01 -13.54 3.48
C LYS A 118 -0.22 -13.41 2.60
N MET A 119 -0.04 -13.49 1.29
CA MET A 119 -1.14 -13.55 0.33
C MET A 119 -1.75 -14.95 0.38
N THR A 120 -2.83 -15.08 1.14
CA THR A 120 -3.66 -16.29 1.21
C THR A 120 -4.95 -16.09 0.44
N ASP A 121 -5.73 -17.16 0.27
CA ASP A 121 -7.08 -17.10 -0.28
C ASP A 121 -8.02 -16.16 0.51
N GLU A 122 -7.68 -15.88 1.77
CA GLU A 122 -8.45 -15.06 2.71
C GLU A 122 -7.97 -13.59 2.74
N ASN A 123 -6.80 -13.30 2.17
CA ASN A 123 -6.15 -11.99 2.22
C ASN A 123 -5.73 -11.52 0.82
N THR A 124 -6.72 -11.32 -0.05
CA THR A 124 -6.52 -10.90 -1.44
C THR A 124 -6.50 -9.39 -1.54
N GLN A 125 -5.33 -8.77 -1.40
CA GLN A 125 -5.16 -7.33 -1.58
C GLN A 125 -4.66 -6.99 -3.00
N PRO A 126 -5.24 -5.98 -3.70
CA PRO A 126 -4.83 -5.60 -5.05
C PRO A 126 -3.53 -4.77 -5.06
N HIS A 127 -2.40 -5.41 -4.77
CA HIS A 127 -1.06 -4.78 -4.81
C HIS A 127 -0.36 -4.87 -6.17
N LEU A 128 -1.10 -5.17 -7.24
CA LEU A 128 -0.52 -5.29 -8.57
C LEU A 128 0.20 -4.01 -9.04
N PRO A 129 -0.36 -2.78 -8.85
CA PRO A 129 0.34 -1.56 -9.24
C PRO A 129 1.67 -1.36 -8.49
N GLY A 130 1.70 -1.68 -7.19
CA GLY A 130 2.92 -1.63 -6.38
C GLY A 130 3.98 -2.62 -6.85
N LEU A 131 3.56 -3.85 -7.17
CA LEU A 131 4.45 -4.87 -7.72
C LEU A 131 5.04 -4.44 -9.06
N LEU A 132 4.22 -3.91 -9.98
CA LEU A 132 4.69 -3.42 -11.27
C LEU A 132 5.69 -2.28 -11.12
N LYS A 133 5.42 -1.34 -10.20
CA LYS A 133 6.32 -0.22 -9.91
C LYS A 133 7.68 -0.72 -9.44
N ILE A 134 7.72 -1.55 -8.39
CA ILE A 134 9.00 -2.01 -7.84
C ILE A 134 9.76 -2.92 -8.81
N LEU A 135 9.07 -3.71 -9.63
CA LEU A 135 9.69 -4.50 -10.70
C LEU A 135 10.36 -3.58 -11.74
N SER A 136 9.66 -2.53 -12.17
CA SER A 136 10.21 -1.56 -13.11
C SER A 136 11.42 -0.82 -12.54
N GLU A 137 11.36 -0.38 -11.28
CA GLU A 137 12.49 0.27 -10.57
C GLU A 137 13.71 -0.64 -10.44
N ASN A 138 13.51 -1.97 -10.43
CA ASN A 138 14.59 -2.97 -10.41
C ASN A 138 15.01 -3.46 -11.81
N GLY A 139 14.53 -2.81 -12.88
CA GLY A 139 14.93 -3.10 -14.26
C GLY A 139 14.20 -4.27 -14.92
N TYR A 140 13.04 -4.70 -14.37
CA TYR A 140 12.22 -5.76 -14.95
C TYR A 140 11.12 -5.18 -15.86
N HIS A 141 11.46 -4.98 -17.13
CA HIS A 141 10.51 -4.46 -18.12
C HIS A 141 9.47 -5.52 -18.53
N VAL A 142 8.19 -5.14 -18.54
CA VAL A 142 7.05 -6.04 -18.82
C VAL A 142 7.20 -6.81 -20.14
N ASN A 143 7.75 -6.18 -21.17
CA ASN A 143 7.90 -6.78 -22.50
C ASN A 143 8.86 -7.99 -22.54
N ASN A 144 9.74 -8.12 -21.53
CA ASN A 144 10.73 -9.19 -21.46
C ASN A 144 10.33 -10.31 -20.48
N ARG A 145 9.07 -10.28 -20.03
CA ARG A 145 8.54 -11.25 -19.09
C ARG A 145 8.18 -12.57 -19.78
N VAL A 146 8.52 -13.68 -19.15
CA VAL A 146 8.07 -15.02 -19.54
C VAL A 146 6.85 -15.39 -18.72
N ASN A 147 5.72 -15.63 -19.37
CA ASN A 147 4.46 -16.00 -18.73
C ASN A 147 4.33 -17.53 -18.60
N PRO A 148 3.70 -18.05 -17.53
CA PRO A 148 3.34 -19.46 -17.41
C PRO A 148 2.38 -19.91 -18.50
N GLN A 149 2.48 -21.18 -18.86
CA GLN A 149 1.47 -21.90 -19.63
C GLN A 149 0.34 -22.39 -18.72
N ILE A 150 -0.78 -22.81 -19.32
CA ILE A 150 -1.94 -23.35 -18.61
C ILE A 150 -1.49 -24.52 -17.72
N GLY A 151 -1.80 -24.43 -16.42
CA GLY A 151 -1.45 -25.42 -15.41
C GLY A 151 -0.13 -25.14 -14.68
N GLN A 152 0.66 -24.16 -15.12
CA GLN A 152 1.89 -23.73 -14.45
C GLN A 152 1.67 -22.51 -13.53
N GLU A 153 0.49 -21.89 -13.59
CA GLU A 153 0.16 -20.72 -12.78
C GLU A 153 0.04 -21.05 -11.29
N THR A 154 0.27 -20.03 -10.46
CA THR A 154 -0.03 -20.07 -9.03
C THR A 154 -1.50 -20.42 -8.79
N ARG A 155 -1.73 -21.22 -7.74
CA ARG A 155 -3.08 -21.56 -7.27
C ARG A 155 -3.60 -20.62 -6.19
N LEU A 156 -2.76 -19.69 -5.69
CA LEU A 156 -3.12 -18.76 -4.64
C LEU A 156 -4.08 -17.70 -5.18
N LYS A 157 -5.32 -17.66 -4.69
CA LYS A 157 -6.35 -16.74 -5.20
C LYS A 157 -5.93 -15.27 -5.10
N GLY A 158 -5.13 -14.92 -4.10
CA GLY A 158 -4.59 -13.57 -3.92
C GLY A 158 -3.79 -13.04 -5.11
N TYR A 159 -3.20 -13.92 -5.92
CA TYR A 159 -2.46 -13.55 -7.13
C TYR A 159 -3.27 -13.75 -8.42
N THR A 160 -4.33 -14.56 -8.39
CA THR A 160 -5.18 -14.81 -9.57
C THR A 160 -5.98 -13.58 -10.03
N THR A 161 -6.13 -12.57 -9.15
CA THR A 161 -6.78 -11.28 -9.44
C THR A 161 -5.86 -10.29 -10.14
N TYR A 162 -4.59 -10.65 -10.43
CA TYR A 162 -3.66 -9.82 -11.21
C TYR A 162 -4.01 -9.80 -12.72
N ARG A 163 -5.30 -9.94 -13.04
CA ARG A 163 -5.88 -9.82 -14.37
C ARG A 163 -6.61 -8.48 -14.47
N THR A 164 -6.11 -7.54 -15.25
CA THR A 164 -6.81 -6.29 -15.52
C THR A 164 -7.74 -6.48 -16.72
N ASN A 165 -8.95 -6.99 -16.47
CA ASN A 165 -10.05 -6.82 -17.42
C ASN A 165 -10.58 -5.39 -17.31
N ALA A 166 -9.82 -4.42 -17.81
CA ALA A 166 -10.28 -3.04 -17.93
C ALA A 166 -10.61 -2.76 -19.40
N THR A 167 -11.90 -2.82 -19.73
CA THR A 167 -12.45 -2.31 -20.99
C THR A 167 -12.17 -0.81 -21.07
N ILE A 168 -11.50 -0.40 -22.15
CA ILE A 168 -11.12 0.98 -22.48
C ILE A 168 -12.38 1.88 -22.44
N PRO A 169 -12.46 2.91 -21.57
CA PRO A 169 -13.41 3.99 -21.81
C PRO A 169 -12.85 4.91 -22.90
N GLN A 170 -13.64 5.13 -23.94
CA GLN A 170 -13.37 6.05 -25.04
C GLN A 170 -13.01 7.45 -24.51
N GLN A 171 -12.07 8.10 -25.20
CA GLN A 171 -11.60 9.45 -24.92
C GLN A 171 -12.77 10.45 -24.88
N GLU A 172 -12.98 11.11 -23.75
CA GLU A 172 -13.81 12.32 -23.68
C GLU A 172 -13.00 13.54 -24.13
N HIS A 173 -13.66 14.39 -24.92
CA HIS A 173 -13.16 15.57 -25.61
C HIS A 173 -12.50 16.63 -24.71
N PRO A 174 -11.56 17.43 -25.27
CA PRO A 174 -10.92 18.52 -24.55
C PRO A 174 -11.88 19.73 -24.50
N GLY A 175 -12.60 19.86 -23.39
CA GLY A 175 -13.39 21.05 -23.09
C GLY A 175 -13.13 21.50 -21.66
N SER A 176 -12.40 22.62 -21.54
CA SER A 176 -12.27 23.51 -20.37
C SER A 176 -12.20 22.83 -18.99
N LYS A 177 -11.01 22.78 -18.37
CA LYS A 177 -10.90 22.59 -16.91
C LYS A 177 -9.48 22.87 -16.43
N LEU A 178 -9.39 23.48 -15.24
CA LEU A 178 -8.16 23.70 -14.47
C LEU A 178 -7.16 22.55 -14.63
N GLU A 179 -5.87 22.87 -14.70
CA GLU A 179 -4.78 21.90 -14.60
C GLU A 179 -4.90 21.18 -13.23
N SER A 180 -5.60 20.05 -13.22
CA SER A 180 -5.79 19.25 -12.02
C SER A 180 -4.44 18.74 -11.54
N THR A 181 -4.11 18.96 -10.27
CA THR A 181 -2.90 18.42 -9.65
C THR A 181 -3.01 16.88 -9.63
N ARG A 182 -2.18 16.19 -10.41
CA ARG A 182 -2.05 14.72 -10.36
C ARG A 182 -1.04 14.35 -9.28
N VAL A 183 -1.49 13.66 -8.24
CA VAL A 183 -0.64 13.21 -7.14
C VAL A 183 -0.64 11.68 -7.11
N ASN A 184 0.54 11.09 -7.24
CA ASN A 184 0.72 9.66 -7.10
C ASN A 184 1.01 9.35 -5.62
N PHE A 185 0.07 8.70 -4.94
CA PHE A 185 0.26 8.30 -3.56
C PHE A 185 1.15 7.06 -3.47
N PRO A 186 2.15 7.05 -2.56
CA PRO A 186 2.89 5.85 -2.22
C PRO A 186 1.95 4.74 -1.76
N GLU A 187 2.36 3.49 -1.99
CA GLU A 187 1.53 2.33 -1.69
C GLU A 187 1.16 2.27 -0.19
N GLY A 188 2.06 2.69 0.70
CA GLY A 188 1.78 2.81 2.13
C GLY A 188 0.61 3.72 2.48
N ILE A 189 0.54 4.91 1.85
CA ILE A 189 -0.56 5.86 2.02
C ILE A 189 -1.87 5.26 1.46
N LEU A 190 -1.80 4.62 0.29
CA LEU A 190 -2.96 3.97 -0.31
C LEU A 190 -3.49 2.84 0.57
N ILE A 191 -2.63 1.98 1.10
CA ILE A 191 -3.00 0.89 2.02
C ILE A 191 -3.67 1.46 3.27
N ALA A 192 -3.10 2.52 3.85
CA ALA A 192 -3.64 3.15 5.05
C ALA A 192 -5.02 3.77 4.82
N CYS A 193 -5.24 4.37 3.66
CA CYS A 193 -6.48 5.09 3.34
C CYS A 193 -7.56 4.23 2.66
N SER A 194 -7.28 2.98 2.30
CA SER A 194 -8.19 2.13 1.51
C SER A 194 -8.90 1.07 2.35
N CYS A 195 -10.08 0.67 1.89
CA CYS A 195 -10.85 -0.40 2.51
C CYS A 195 -10.52 -1.76 1.88
N LEU A 196 -10.04 -2.69 2.71
CA LEU A 196 -9.76 -4.07 2.30
C LEU A 196 -10.99 -4.78 1.72
N LEU A 197 -12.17 -4.65 2.35
CA LEU A 197 -13.40 -5.31 1.88
C LEU A 197 -13.82 -4.81 0.50
N THR A 198 -13.73 -3.51 0.25
CA THR A 198 -14.04 -2.90 -1.05
C THR A 198 -13.05 -3.38 -2.13
N ALA A 199 -11.77 -3.48 -1.76
CA ALA A 199 -10.73 -4.01 -2.63
C ALA A 199 -10.98 -5.48 -3.02
N VAL A 200 -11.35 -6.33 -2.06
CA VAL A 200 -11.72 -7.74 -2.32
C VAL A 200 -12.94 -7.82 -3.23
N LYS A 201 -13.99 -7.02 -2.98
CA LYS A 201 -15.25 -7.05 -3.74
C LYS A 201 -15.09 -6.54 -5.18
N THR A 202 -14.24 -5.54 -5.41
CA THR A 202 -14.18 -4.83 -6.69
C THR A 202 -12.88 -5.05 -7.48
N GLY A 203 -11.87 -5.67 -6.87
CA GLY A 203 -10.53 -5.79 -7.43
C GLY A 203 -9.76 -4.46 -7.53
N GLN A 204 -10.32 -3.36 -7.01
CA GLN A 204 -9.74 -2.02 -7.11
C GLN A 204 -9.44 -1.45 -5.71
N ILE A 205 -8.24 -0.91 -5.53
CA ILE A 205 -7.91 -0.06 -4.37
C ILE A 205 -8.66 1.27 -4.53
N LYS A 206 -9.56 1.56 -3.58
CA LYS A 206 -10.27 2.84 -3.47
C LYS A 206 -10.11 3.36 -2.05
N VAL A 207 -9.78 4.65 -1.93
CA VAL A 207 -9.75 5.33 -0.63
C VAL A 207 -11.15 5.34 -0.02
N MET A 208 -11.22 5.22 1.29
CA MET A 208 -12.45 5.28 2.05
C MET A 208 -13.04 6.69 2.00
N LYS A 209 -14.35 6.80 1.84
CA LYS A 209 -15.07 8.08 1.94
C LYS A 209 -15.61 8.29 3.35
N ASP A 210 -16.03 7.21 3.98
CA ASP A 210 -16.54 7.24 5.35
C ASP A 210 -15.91 6.12 6.18
N PRO A 211 -14.66 6.31 6.62
CA PRO A 211 -13.93 5.30 7.37
C PRO A 211 -14.51 5.12 8.78
N VAL A 212 -14.78 3.87 9.14
CA VAL A 212 -15.14 3.42 10.49
C VAL A 212 -14.17 2.34 10.94
N THR A 213 -13.74 2.37 12.19
CA THR A 213 -12.79 1.40 12.74
C THR A 213 -13.53 0.36 13.58
N LEU A 214 -13.35 -0.91 13.24
CA LEU A 214 -13.90 -2.00 14.03
C LEU A 214 -13.11 -2.15 15.33
N VAL A 215 -13.80 -2.20 16.47
CA VAL A 215 -13.16 -2.24 17.80
C VAL A 215 -12.34 -3.52 17.99
N GLN A 216 -12.80 -4.63 17.41
CA GLN A 216 -12.21 -5.94 17.59
C GLN A 216 -10.81 -6.07 16.98
N ASP A 217 -10.58 -5.51 15.78
CA ASP A 217 -9.32 -5.67 15.04
C ASP A 217 -8.55 -4.36 14.84
N GLY A 218 -9.18 -3.22 15.12
CA GLY A 218 -8.58 -1.89 14.95
C GLY A 218 -8.37 -1.48 13.49
N ILE A 219 -8.99 -2.18 12.53
CA ILE A 219 -8.90 -1.88 11.10
C ILE A 219 -10.05 -0.96 10.70
N SER A 220 -9.74 0.03 9.86
CA SER A 220 -10.74 0.90 9.26
C SER A 220 -11.32 0.31 7.97
N TYR A 221 -12.63 0.42 7.86
CA TYR A 221 -13.42 -0.02 6.71
C TYR A 221 -14.27 1.14 6.18
N GLU A 222 -14.65 1.06 4.91
CA GLU A 222 -15.73 1.89 4.38
C GLU A 222 -17.04 1.47 5.07
N ARG A 223 -17.72 2.41 5.73
CA ARG A 223 -18.92 2.15 6.54
C ARG A 223 -19.96 1.33 5.79
N SER A 224 -20.28 1.73 4.57
CA SER A 224 -21.29 1.05 3.74
C SER A 224 -20.92 -0.40 3.46
N THR A 225 -19.66 -0.68 3.13
CA THR A 225 -19.17 -2.04 2.87
C THR A 225 -19.13 -2.89 4.14
N LEU A 226 -18.78 -2.31 5.29
CA LEU A 226 -18.76 -3.02 6.57
C LEU A 226 -20.16 -3.48 6.98
N LEU A 227 -21.15 -2.57 6.91
CA LEU A 227 -22.53 -2.86 7.28
C LEU A 227 -23.24 -3.77 6.26
N GLU A 228 -22.84 -3.74 4.99
CA GLU A 228 -23.29 -4.73 4.01
C GLU A 228 -22.84 -6.15 4.39
N LYS A 229 -21.58 -6.30 4.82
CA LYS A 229 -21.02 -7.61 5.20
C LYS A 229 -21.50 -8.09 6.57
N TYR A 230 -21.67 -7.17 7.52
CA TYR A 230 -22.07 -7.47 8.90
C TYR A 230 -23.19 -6.52 9.35
N PRO A 231 -24.46 -6.78 8.98
CA PRO A 231 -25.58 -5.88 9.24
C PRO A 231 -25.91 -5.67 10.72
N ASN A 232 -25.49 -6.58 11.59
CA ASN A 232 -25.80 -6.56 13.02
C ASN A 232 -24.82 -5.72 13.86
N LEU A 233 -23.82 -5.09 13.23
CA LEU A 233 -22.86 -4.25 13.94
C LEU A 233 -23.51 -2.91 14.33
N GLU A 234 -23.20 -2.45 15.54
CA GLU A 234 -23.72 -1.22 16.14
C GLU A 234 -22.58 -0.21 16.32
N GLU A 235 -22.80 1.02 15.85
CA GLU A 235 -21.87 2.14 16.06
C GLU A 235 -21.79 2.53 17.53
N GLY A 236 -20.60 2.91 18.00
CA GLY A 236 -20.39 3.25 19.41
C GLY A 236 -20.22 2.05 20.34
N LYS A 237 -20.35 0.82 19.81
CA LYS A 237 -20.10 -0.43 20.52
C LYS A 237 -19.16 -1.37 19.77
N HIS A 238 -19.48 -1.67 18.52
CA HIS A 238 -18.71 -2.62 17.71
C HIS A 238 -17.72 -1.93 16.78
N PHE A 239 -18.04 -0.72 16.33
CA PHE A 239 -17.16 0.12 15.53
C PHE A 239 -17.36 1.60 15.89
N TYR A 240 -16.35 2.41 15.62
CA TYR A 240 -16.37 3.86 15.84
C TYR A 240 -16.08 4.62 14.55
N PRO A 241 -16.64 5.83 14.37
CA PRO A 241 -16.25 6.70 13.26
C PRO A 241 -14.75 7.03 13.36
N ASN A 242 -14.01 7.05 12.25
CA ASN A 242 -12.60 7.44 12.25
C ASN A 242 -12.45 8.87 11.71
N VAL A 243 -12.75 9.87 12.55
CA VAL A 243 -12.85 11.28 12.15
C VAL A 243 -11.52 11.78 11.60
N ARG A 244 -10.41 11.50 12.28
CA ARG A 244 -9.06 11.94 11.83
C ARG A 244 -8.69 11.34 10.49
N LEU A 245 -8.86 10.02 10.30
CA LEU A 245 -8.55 9.39 9.02
C LEU A 245 -9.43 9.92 7.89
N LYS A 246 -10.72 10.18 8.15
CA LYS A 246 -11.63 10.80 7.19
C LYS A 246 -11.14 12.19 6.77
N THR A 247 -10.74 13.02 7.73
CA THR A 247 -10.18 14.35 7.48
C THR A 247 -8.91 14.28 6.62
N ILE A 248 -7.98 13.40 6.97
CA ILE A 248 -6.74 13.17 6.20
C ILE A 248 -7.07 12.75 4.77
N ILE A 249 -7.96 11.78 4.57
CA ILE A 249 -8.35 11.33 3.22
C ILE A 249 -8.97 12.47 2.41
N ASN A 250 -9.75 13.36 3.05
CA ASN A 250 -10.33 14.52 2.39
C ASN A 250 -9.25 15.51 1.92
N TYR A 251 -8.17 15.70 2.67
CA TYR A 251 -7.05 16.53 2.21
C TYR A 251 -6.35 15.91 1.00
N LEU A 252 -6.02 14.61 1.07
CA LEU A 252 -5.39 13.88 -0.04
C LEU A 252 -6.28 13.88 -1.29
N SER A 253 -7.58 13.78 -1.12
CA SER A 253 -8.54 13.72 -2.23
C SER A 253 -8.89 15.09 -2.82
N ALA A 254 -8.35 16.19 -2.28
CA ALA A 254 -8.64 17.56 -2.72
C ALA A 254 -7.87 17.97 -4.00
N THR A 255 -7.79 17.08 -4.99
CA THR A 255 -6.97 17.25 -6.22
C THR A 255 -7.52 18.27 -7.21
N SER A 256 -8.68 18.87 -6.95
CA SER A 256 -9.28 19.94 -7.76
C SER A 256 -8.69 21.32 -7.46
N LEU A 257 -7.79 21.42 -6.48
CA LEU A 257 -7.12 22.65 -6.07
C LEU A 257 -5.90 22.95 -6.95
N SER A 258 -5.53 24.23 -7.00
CA SER A 258 -4.23 24.62 -7.53
C SER A 258 -3.10 23.98 -6.71
N PRO A 259 -1.89 23.82 -7.27
CA PRO A 259 -0.77 23.20 -6.56
C PRO A 259 -0.46 23.84 -5.20
N ASP A 260 -0.54 25.17 -5.09
CA ASP A 260 -0.25 25.89 -3.84
C ASP A 260 -1.38 25.73 -2.81
N GLU A 261 -2.65 25.78 -3.22
CA GLU A 261 -3.79 25.52 -2.31
C GLU A 261 -3.82 24.06 -1.85
N TYR A 262 -3.44 23.12 -2.72
CA TYR A 262 -3.30 21.71 -2.36
C TYR A 262 -2.19 21.53 -1.33
N TRP A 263 -1.08 22.25 -1.48
CA TRP A 263 0.03 22.25 -0.53
C TRP A 263 -0.39 22.72 0.87
N GLU A 264 -1.08 23.87 0.96
CA GLU A 264 -1.59 24.37 2.23
C GLU A 264 -2.54 23.37 2.91
N LYS A 265 -3.31 22.60 2.13
CA LYS A 265 -4.12 21.51 2.69
C LYS A 265 -3.28 20.35 3.21
N LEU A 266 -2.23 19.96 2.50
CA LEU A 266 -1.35 18.87 2.96
C LEU A 266 -0.60 19.24 4.25
N GLN A 267 -0.25 20.51 4.45
CA GLN A 267 0.35 20.96 5.71
C GLN A 267 -0.57 20.74 6.92
N LYS A 268 -1.89 20.70 6.73
CA LYS A 268 -2.84 20.39 7.81
C LYS A 268 -2.76 18.94 8.28
N VAL A 269 -2.21 18.04 7.45
CA VAL A 269 -1.99 16.65 7.85
C VAL A 269 -1.04 16.57 9.06
N GLU A 270 -0.02 17.44 9.11
CA GLU A 270 0.92 17.50 10.25
C GLU A 270 0.22 17.76 11.58
N GLU A 271 -0.87 18.53 11.57
CA GLU A 271 -1.69 18.77 12.76
C GLU A 271 -2.65 17.61 13.05
N ASP A 272 -3.20 16.99 12.00
CA ASP A 272 -4.16 15.89 12.13
C ASP A 272 -3.51 14.55 12.55
N ILE A 273 -2.18 14.40 12.42
CA ILE A 273 -1.42 13.25 12.94
C ILE A 273 -0.90 13.43 14.38
N LYS A 274 -1.02 14.63 14.96
CA LYS A 274 -0.62 14.90 16.34
C LYS A 274 -1.70 14.48 17.33
N ASP A 275 -1.23 13.98 18.47
CA ASP A 275 -2.05 13.74 19.65
C ASP A 275 -2.62 15.06 20.17
N PRO A 276 -3.94 15.20 20.38
CA PRO A 276 -4.51 16.46 20.83
C PRO A 276 -4.18 16.78 22.30
N ILE A 277 -3.69 15.81 23.09
CA ILE A 277 -3.28 16.03 24.49
C ILE A 277 -1.80 16.45 24.56
N LEU A 278 -0.91 15.70 23.93
CA LEU A 278 0.55 15.93 23.96
C LEU A 278 1.06 16.88 22.89
N LEU A 279 0.27 17.12 21.83
CA LEU A 279 0.63 17.90 20.64
C LEU A 279 1.86 17.35 19.89
N THR A 280 2.19 16.08 20.09
CA THR A 280 3.26 15.34 19.40
C THR A 280 2.66 14.33 18.42
N VAL A 281 3.40 13.96 17.37
CA VAL A 281 2.95 12.93 16.42
C VAL A 281 2.64 11.62 17.17
N MET A 282 1.50 11.00 16.87
CA MET A 282 1.09 9.73 17.51
C MET A 282 1.93 8.56 16.97
N GLU A 283 2.43 7.72 17.87
CA GLU A 283 3.11 6.45 17.52
C GLU A 283 2.16 5.25 17.64
N GLU A 284 1.29 5.30 18.65
CA GLU A 284 0.31 4.27 18.95
C GLU A 284 -1.10 4.88 19.05
N PRO A 285 -1.71 5.29 17.93
CA PRO A 285 -3.01 5.94 17.95
C PRO A 285 -4.11 4.98 18.43
N LEU A 286 -4.83 5.38 19.48
CA LEU A 286 -6.07 4.78 19.95
C LEU A 286 -7.25 5.67 19.58
N LEU A 287 -8.32 5.06 19.09
CA LEU A 287 -9.57 5.70 18.72
C LEU A 287 -10.59 5.58 19.86
N SER A 288 -11.13 6.71 20.29
CA SER A 288 -12.22 6.75 21.25
C SER A 288 -13.58 6.55 20.55
N PRO A 289 -14.64 6.20 21.31
CA PRO A 289 -16.00 6.07 20.78
C PRO A 289 -16.56 7.34 20.11
N SER A 290 -16.05 8.52 20.48
CA SER A 290 -16.41 9.80 19.84
C SER A 290 -15.81 9.97 18.44
N GLY A 291 -14.87 9.08 18.08
CA GLY A 291 -14.20 9.02 16.79
C GLY A 291 -12.92 9.84 16.68
N HIS A 292 -12.42 10.38 17.78
CA HIS A 292 -11.13 11.05 17.85
C HIS A 292 -10.01 10.08 18.22
N SER A 293 -8.82 10.26 17.64
CA SER A 293 -7.64 9.48 18.01
C SER A 293 -6.67 10.26 18.87
N TYR A 294 -6.00 9.52 19.75
CA TYR A 294 -5.05 9.97 20.74
C TYR A 294 -3.85 9.04 20.77
N GLU A 295 -2.70 9.54 21.21
CA GLU A 295 -1.57 8.70 21.59
C GLU A 295 -1.99 7.81 22.77
N LYS A 296 -1.72 6.50 22.69
CA LYS A 296 -2.09 5.54 23.73
C LYS A 296 -1.68 5.99 25.12
N SER A 297 -0.41 6.39 25.26
CA SER A 297 0.12 6.78 26.57
C SER A 297 -0.54 8.06 27.12
N SER A 298 -1.05 8.95 26.26
CA SER A 298 -1.68 10.20 26.68
C SER A 298 -3.12 9.98 27.12
N ILE A 299 -3.92 9.25 26.34
CA ILE A 299 -5.33 8.99 26.68
C ILE A 299 -5.46 8.07 27.88
N GLU A 300 -4.55 7.10 28.06
CA GLU A 300 -4.53 6.27 29.27
C GLU A 300 -4.22 7.10 30.53
N LYS A 301 -3.28 8.06 30.44
CA LYS A 301 -2.99 9.00 31.54
C LYS A 301 -4.17 9.92 31.82
N TRP A 302 -4.84 10.42 30.78
CA TRP A 302 -6.06 11.23 30.91
C TRP A 302 -7.17 10.45 31.64
N ILE A 303 -7.47 9.23 31.18
CA ILE A 303 -8.50 8.38 31.81
C ILE A 303 -8.17 8.14 33.29
N LYS A 304 -6.89 7.88 33.61
CA LYS A 304 -6.43 7.71 35.00
C LYS A 304 -6.60 8.98 35.83
N SER A 305 -6.27 10.15 35.29
CA SER A 305 -6.40 11.42 36.03
C SER A 305 -7.86 11.77 36.35
N GLN A 306 -8.81 11.37 35.49
CA GLN A 306 -10.24 11.58 35.70
C GLN A 306 -10.88 10.56 36.67
N GLN A 307 -10.22 9.43 36.97
CA GLN A 307 -10.75 8.43 37.90
C GLN A 307 -10.61 8.86 39.37
N GLY A 308 -9.64 9.71 39.70
CA GLY A 308 -9.34 10.11 41.08
C GLY A 308 -8.97 8.92 42.00
N ASP A 309 -8.78 9.17 43.29
CA ASP A 309 -8.48 8.15 44.31
C ASP A 309 -9.74 7.35 44.76
N LEU A 310 -10.84 7.42 44.00
CA LEU A 310 -12.08 6.76 44.35
C LEU A 310 -12.03 5.26 43.98
N PRO A 311 -12.50 4.36 44.86
CA PRO A 311 -12.53 2.94 44.56
C PRO A 311 -13.33 2.66 43.26
N THR A 312 -12.74 1.87 42.38
CA THR A 312 -13.22 1.59 41.01
C THR A 312 -14.61 0.95 40.95
N LEU A 313 -15.05 0.28 42.03
CA LEU A 313 -16.33 -0.44 42.10
C LEU A 313 -17.57 0.46 42.28
N SER A 314 -17.41 1.72 42.70
CA SER A 314 -18.53 2.65 42.94
C SER A 314 -18.42 3.98 42.18
N ASN A 315 -17.33 4.21 41.44
CA ASN A 315 -17.13 5.45 40.71
C ASN A 315 -17.89 5.45 39.37
N THR A 316 -19.08 6.05 39.36
CA THR A 316 -19.92 6.27 38.17
C THR A 316 -19.66 7.60 37.47
N THR A 317 -18.71 8.41 37.96
CA THR A 317 -18.45 9.76 37.43
C THR A 317 -18.00 9.68 35.97
N PRO A 318 -18.69 10.32 35.02
CA PRO A 318 -18.31 10.29 33.60
C PRO A 318 -16.83 10.60 33.38
N ILE A 319 -16.18 9.88 32.47
CA ILE A 319 -14.83 10.25 32.01
C ILE A 319 -15.04 10.95 30.68
N PRO A 320 -14.83 12.27 30.59
CA PRO A 320 -15.03 12.99 29.35
C PRO A 320 -13.90 12.67 28.36
N ASP A 321 -14.28 12.46 27.10
CA ASP A 321 -13.38 12.50 25.96
C ASP A 321 -12.73 13.91 25.89
N PRO A 322 -11.39 14.01 25.78
CA PRO A 322 -10.70 15.30 25.81
C PRO A 322 -11.12 16.30 24.74
N MET A 323 -11.64 15.83 23.60
CA MET A 323 -12.00 16.69 22.46
C MET A 323 -13.49 17.04 22.45
N THR A 324 -14.34 16.10 22.84
CA THR A 324 -15.80 16.21 22.66
C THR A 324 -16.56 16.35 23.97
N GLY A 325 -15.95 16.01 25.11
CA GLY A 325 -16.62 15.92 26.40
C GLY A 325 -17.55 14.72 26.54
N GLU A 326 -17.68 13.87 25.51
CA GLU A 326 -18.53 12.68 25.56
C GLU A 326 -18.03 11.68 26.59
N ASN A 327 -18.95 11.02 27.30
CA ASN A 327 -18.56 10.02 28.29
C ASN A 327 -17.95 8.77 27.62
N ILE A 328 -16.69 8.50 27.91
CA ILE A 328 -15.94 7.32 27.46
C ILE A 328 -15.71 6.28 28.56
N ARG A 329 -16.25 6.49 29.78
CA ARG A 329 -16.12 5.52 30.87
C ARG A 329 -16.69 4.16 30.47
N GLY A 330 -15.92 3.11 30.73
CA GLY A 330 -16.34 1.72 30.49
C GLY A 330 -16.43 1.34 29.00
N LYS A 331 -16.09 2.25 28.09
CA LYS A 331 -16.03 1.98 26.65
C LYS A 331 -14.61 1.56 26.26
N THR A 332 -14.50 0.56 25.39
CA THR A 332 -13.21 0.08 24.90
C THR A 332 -12.61 1.09 23.93
N LEU A 333 -11.34 1.48 24.12
CA LEU A 333 -10.60 2.22 23.10
C LEU A 333 -10.14 1.24 22.01
N ALA A 334 -10.34 1.60 20.75
CA ALA A 334 -9.93 0.75 19.62
C ALA A 334 -8.52 1.14 19.16
N HIS A 335 -7.68 0.17 18.78
CA HIS A 335 -6.45 0.49 18.06
C HIS A 335 -6.79 1.13 16.71
N ASN A 336 -6.11 2.20 16.30
CA ASN A 336 -6.32 2.82 14.99
C ASN A 336 -5.20 2.43 14.02
N LEU A 337 -5.22 1.17 13.56
CA LEU A 337 -4.13 0.61 12.76
C LEU A 337 -3.96 1.34 11.43
N ASN A 338 -5.05 1.77 10.79
CA ASN A 338 -4.98 2.53 9.54
C ASN A 338 -4.32 3.91 9.74
N LEU A 339 -4.66 4.64 10.81
CA LEU A 339 -3.96 5.89 11.11
C LEU A 339 -2.49 5.66 11.46
N LYS A 340 -2.16 4.60 12.22
CA LYS A 340 -0.76 4.21 12.49
C LYS A 340 0.02 3.95 11.20
N LYS A 341 -0.58 3.21 10.26
CA LYS A 341 0.00 2.95 8.93
C LYS A 341 0.22 4.25 8.15
N PHE A 342 -0.75 5.15 8.18
CA PHE A 342 -0.67 6.45 7.51
C PHE A 342 0.49 7.29 8.07
N ILE A 343 0.56 7.46 9.40
CA ILE A 343 1.60 8.25 10.08
C ILE A 343 2.99 7.73 9.73
N LYS A 344 3.18 6.41 9.65
CA LYS A 344 4.47 5.82 9.25
C LYS A 344 4.84 6.07 7.79
N ALA A 345 3.87 6.13 6.90
CA ALA A 345 4.11 6.35 5.47
C ALA A 345 4.23 7.85 5.11
N TRP A 346 3.77 8.74 5.99
CA TRP A 346 3.66 10.17 5.72
C TRP A 346 5.00 10.90 5.52
N PRO A 347 6.05 10.70 6.36
CA PRO A 347 7.31 11.42 6.20
C PRO A 347 8.00 11.15 4.85
N ASP A 348 8.04 9.88 4.42
CA ASP A 348 8.62 9.48 3.14
C ASP A 348 7.88 10.15 1.95
N PHE A 349 6.56 10.22 2.03
CA PHE A 349 5.74 10.87 1.00
C PHE A 349 5.95 12.39 0.97
N TYR A 350 5.95 13.03 2.14
CA TYR A 350 6.04 14.47 2.27
C TYR A 350 7.40 14.98 1.77
N LEU A 351 8.50 14.30 2.12
CA LEU A 351 9.84 14.63 1.64
C LEU A 351 9.99 14.51 0.12
N ASP A 352 9.46 13.45 -0.49
CA ASP A 352 9.48 13.29 -1.95
C ASP A 352 8.71 14.44 -2.62
N LEU A 353 7.56 14.81 -2.07
CA LEU A 353 6.74 15.91 -2.58
C LEU A 353 7.44 17.29 -2.46
N GLU A 354 8.11 17.57 -1.33
CA GLU A 354 8.93 18.77 -1.15
C GLU A 354 10.09 18.83 -2.17
N TYR A 355 10.77 17.71 -2.38
CA TYR A 355 11.86 17.61 -3.33
C TYR A 355 11.40 17.89 -4.77
N GLN A 356 10.28 17.30 -5.20
CA GLN A 356 9.70 17.58 -6.52
C GLN A 356 9.31 19.05 -6.69
N ARG A 357 8.79 19.70 -5.64
CA ARG A 357 8.46 21.13 -5.66
C ARG A 357 9.73 21.99 -5.81
N ALA A 358 10.81 21.65 -5.10
CA ALA A 358 12.08 22.35 -5.20
C ALA A 358 12.66 22.29 -6.63
N ILE A 359 12.60 21.13 -7.29
CA ILE A 359 13.01 20.96 -8.70
C ILE A 359 12.14 21.81 -9.64
N ASN A 360 10.82 21.76 -9.47
CA ASN A 360 9.88 22.50 -10.31
C ASN A 360 9.99 24.02 -10.12
N SER A 361 10.40 24.47 -8.93
CA SER A 361 10.65 25.89 -8.66
C SER A 361 11.99 26.38 -9.24
N SER A 362 13.04 25.55 -9.21
CA SER A 362 14.36 25.91 -9.76
C SER A 362 14.39 25.93 -11.28
N SER A 363 13.62 25.05 -11.94
CA SER A 363 13.44 25.02 -13.41
C SER A 363 12.61 26.18 -13.98
N LYS A 364 11.91 26.93 -13.12
CA LYS A 364 11.18 28.15 -13.48
C LYS A 364 12.01 29.43 -13.35
N THR A 365 13.28 29.36 -12.93
CA THR A 365 14.17 30.53 -12.89
C THR A 365 14.73 30.77 -14.29
N PRO A 366 14.35 31.83 -15.01
CA PRO A 366 15.01 32.16 -16.28
C PRO A 366 16.46 32.51 -15.97
N LEU A 367 17.41 31.93 -16.71
CA LEU A 367 18.75 32.48 -16.83
C LEU A 367 18.58 33.94 -17.30
N MET A 368 18.87 34.88 -16.39
CA MET A 368 19.07 36.29 -16.74
C MET A 368 20.35 36.44 -17.57
#